data_AF-A0A838H109-F1
#
_entry.id   AF-A0A838H109-F1
#
_cell.length_a   1.000
_cell.length_b   1.000
_cell.length_c   1.000
_cell.angle_alpha   90.00
_cell.angle_beta   90.00
_cell.angle_gamma   90.00
#
_symmetry.space_group_name_H-M   'P 1'
#
loop_
_entity.id
_entity.type
_entity.pdbx_description
1 polymer ?
#
loop_
_entity_poly.entity_id
_entity_poly.type
_entity_poly.pdbx_seq_one_letter_code
_entity_poly.pdbx_strand_id
1 'polypeptide(L)'
;TQAGSEVSTLLGRMPSAVGYQPTLADEMGVLQERITSTRGHSITSMQAIYVPADDYTDPAPATTFAHLDATTELSRDIASLGIYPAVDPLTSVSRILDPRYIGEDHYNTALRVKGILQRNKELQDIIAILGVDELSEEDKVVVSRARRIQRFLSQNTYVAKQFTGIEGSTVPLDETVEAFAKISEGEYDHVAEQAFFMCGGLDDVDRKWADIQKSL
;
A
#
# COMPACT_ATOMS: atom_id res chain seq x y z
N THR A 1 23.31 -2.97 4.72
CA THR A 1 24.07 -1.80 4.25
C THR A 1 24.87 -1.14 5.35
N GLN A 2 24.24 -0.71 6.46
CA GLN A 2 24.92 -0.01 7.58
C GLN A 2 26.16 -0.73 8.13
N ALA A 3 26.04 -2.02 8.50
CA ALA A 3 27.18 -2.81 8.96
C ALA A 3 28.32 -2.90 7.91
N GLY A 4 27.98 -2.89 6.61
CA GLY A 4 28.97 -2.89 5.52
C GLY A 4 29.74 -1.56 5.46
N SER A 5 29.08 -0.43 5.72
CA SER A 5 29.75 0.88 5.82
C SER A 5 30.70 0.94 7.01
N GLU A 6 30.30 0.42 8.17
CA GLU A 6 31.14 0.37 9.38
C GLU A 6 32.41 -0.47 9.14
N VAL A 7 32.26 -1.66 8.56
CA VAL A 7 33.40 -2.54 8.24
C VAL A 7 34.30 -1.91 7.17
N SER A 8 33.73 -1.28 6.14
CA SER A 8 34.51 -0.59 5.09
C SER A 8 35.38 0.53 5.66
N THR A 9 34.85 1.27 6.63
CA THR A 9 35.57 2.32 7.35
C THR A 9 36.74 1.74 8.15
N LEU A 10 36.52 0.63 8.87
CA LEU A 10 37.58 -0.07 9.62
C LEU A 10 38.67 -0.64 8.71
N LEU A 11 38.32 -1.04 7.49
CA LEU A 11 39.27 -1.53 6.48
C LEU A 11 40.05 -0.40 5.78
N GLY A 12 39.82 0.86 6.14
CA GLY A 12 40.51 2.02 5.57
C GLY A 12 40.12 2.32 4.11
N ARG A 13 38.97 1.83 3.65
CA ARG A 13 38.45 2.18 2.32
C ARG A 13 37.94 3.61 2.35
N MET A 14 38.22 4.40 1.30
CA MET A 14 37.64 5.74 1.18
C MET A 14 36.10 5.64 1.08
N PRO A 15 35.35 6.40 1.89
CA PRO A 15 33.89 6.41 1.83
C PRO A 15 33.41 7.05 0.51
N SER A 16 32.26 6.60 0.05
CA SER A 16 31.55 7.12 -1.11
C SER A 16 30.47 8.12 -0.67
N ALA A 17 29.49 8.38 -1.55
CA ALA A 17 28.36 9.27 -1.29
C ALA A 17 27.71 8.96 0.07
N VAL A 18 27.43 10.04 0.83
CA VAL A 18 26.73 10.00 2.13
C VAL A 18 27.42 9.11 3.19
N GLY A 19 28.69 8.75 2.99
CA GLY A 19 29.45 7.94 3.95
C GLY A 19 29.25 6.42 3.81
N TYR A 20 28.63 5.95 2.73
CA TYR A 20 28.53 4.52 2.44
C TYR A 20 29.84 3.94 1.87
N GLN A 21 29.96 2.61 1.92
CA GLN A 21 31.09 1.92 1.30
C GLN A 21 31.11 2.12 -0.23
N PRO A 22 32.29 2.22 -0.86
CA PRO A 22 32.38 2.33 -2.33
C PRO A 22 31.90 1.07 -3.06
N THR A 23 31.88 -0.08 -2.36
CA THR A 23 31.42 -1.38 -2.87
C THR A 23 29.91 -1.64 -2.65
N LEU A 24 29.13 -0.61 -2.30
CA LEU A 24 27.73 -0.76 -1.89
C LEU A 24 26.89 -1.47 -2.97
N ALA A 25 27.01 -1.04 -4.22
CA ALA A 25 26.26 -1.59 -5.34
C ALA A 25 26.63 -3.06 -5.62
N ASP A 26 27.93 -3.37 -5.65
CA ASP A 26 28.42 -4.72 -5.91
C ASP A 26 27.99 -5.69 -4.79
N GLU A 27 28.14 -5.29 -3.52
CA GLU A 27 27.73 -6.10 -2.37
C GLU A 27 26.22 -6.33 -2.34
N MET A 28 25.43 -5.31 -2.71
CA MET A 28 23.98 -5.44 -2.83
C MET A 28 23.61 -6.42 -3.96
N GLY A 29 24.21 -6.26 -5.14
CA GLY A 29 23.95 -7.13 -6.28
C GLY A 29 24.26 -8.60 -5.99
N VAL A 30 25.40 -8.91 -5.38
CA VAL A 30 25.77 -10.29 -5.00
C VAL A 30 24.75 -10.93 -4.06
N LEU A 31 24.13 -10.15 -3.17
CA LEU A 31 23.09 -10.64 -2.28
C LEU A 31 21.76 -10.81 -3.01
N GLN A 32 21.29 -9.77 -3.71
CA GLN A 32 19.96 -9.73 -4.31
C GLN A 32 19.82 -10.71 -5.48
N GLU A 33 20.84 -10.86 -6.33
CA GLU A 33 20.79 -11.77 -7.49
C GLU A 33 20.71 -13.26 -7.09
N ARG A 34 21.07 -13.59 -5.84
CA ARG A 34 20.88 -14.95 -5.31
C ARG A 34 19.43 -15.23 -4.91
N ILE A 35 18.63 -14.18 -4.70
CA ILE A 35 17.22 -14.25 -4.34
C ILE A 35 16.42 -14.22 -5.64
N THR A 36 16.32 -15.37 -6.31
CA THR A 36 15.60 -15.47 -7.56
C THR A 36 14.93 -16.84 -7.72
N SER A 37 14.03 -16.94 -8.69
CA SER A 37 13.37 -18.20 -9.03
C SER A 37 14.17 -18.94 -10.10
N THR A 38 14.41 -20.24 -9.89
CA THR A 38 15.16 -21.09 -10.81
C THR A 38 14.44 -22.42 -11.04
N ARG A 39 14.23 -22.80 -12.31
CA ARG A 39 13.81 -24.14 -12.78
C ARG A 39 12.88 -24.93 -11.82
N GLY A 40 11.72 -24.35 -11.50
CA GLY A 40 10.70 -25.01 -10.66
C GLY A 40 10.83 -24.78 -9.15
N HIS A 41 11.83 -24.01 -8.71
CA HIS A 41 12.02 -23.57 -7.33
C HIS A 41 11.96 -22.03 -7.28
N SER A 42 11.36 -21.49 -6.23
CA SER A 42 11.23 -20.04 -6.04
C SER A 42 11.64 -19.64 -4.63
N ILE A 43 12.45 -18.60 -4.53
CA ILE A 43 12.68 -17.87 -3.27
C ILE A 43 11.95 -16.54 -3.40
N THR A 44 10.89 -16.36 -2.61
CA THR A 44 10.22 -15.07 -2.47
C THR A 44 10.73 -14.40 -1.21
N SER A 45 11.38 -13.24 -1.35
CA SER A 45 11.96 -12.50 -0.23
C SER A 45 11.12 -11.26 0.06
N MET A 46 10.69 -11.12 1.31
CA MET A 46 10.07 -9.91 1.84
C MET A 46 11.12 -9.16 2.66
N GLN A 47 11.53 -8.00 2.17
CA GLN A 47 12.65 -7.25 2.74
C GLN A 47 12.16 -5.95 3.37
N ALA A 48 12.39 -5.81 4.68
CA ALA A 48 12.14 -4.55 5.36
C ALA A 48 13.29 -3.58 5.08
N ILE A 49 12.99 -2.51 4.35
CA ILE A 49 13.95 -1.48 4.00
C ILE A 49 13.67 -0.26 4.86
N TYR A 50 14.64 0.11 5.68
CA TYR A 50 14.59 1.35 6.43
C TYR A 50 15.08 2.49 5.55
N VAL A 51 14.24 3.52 5.36
CA VAL A 51 14.59 4.74 4.63
C VAL A 51 15.09 5.77 5.64
N PRO A 52 16.39 6.15 5.62
CA PRO A 52 16.93 7.13 6.55
C PRO A 52 16.27 8.50 6.32
N ALA A 53 15.74 9.09 7.39
CA ALA A 53 15.14 10.43 7.36
C ALA A 53 14.05 10.65 6.28
N ASP A 54 13.35 9.59 5.88
CA ASP A 54 12.35 9.61 4.80
C ASP A 54 12.91 10.08 3.43
N ASP A 55 14.24 10.00 3.23
CA ASP A 55 14.92 10.36 1.98
C ASP A 55 15.12 9.15 1.05
N TYR A 56 14.26 9.06 0.03
CA TYR A 56 14.33 8.03 -1.02
C TYR A 56 15.51 8.19 -1.98
N THR A 57 16.20 9.33 -1.97
CA THR A 57 17.37 9.60 -2.80
C THR A 57 18.67 9.13 -2.18
N ASP A 58 18.64 8.67 -0.92
CA ASP A 58 19.79 8.09 -0.25
C ASP A 58 20.33 6.88 -1.06
N PRO A 59 21.67 6.73 -1.20
CA PRO A 59 22.26 5.66 -2.00
C PRO A 59 21.86 4.24 -1.59
N ALA A 60 21.58 3.99 -0.31
CA ALA A 60 21.20 2.65 0.16
C ALA A 60 19.81 2.21 -0.34
N PRO A 61 18.71 2.95 -0.08
CA PRO A 61 17.40 2.60 -0.64
C PRO A 61 17.40 2.67 -2.16
N ALA A 62 18.04 3.68 -2.77
CA ALA A 62 18.09 3.81 -4.24
C ALA A 62 18.72 2.58 -4.93
N THR A 63 19.83 2.06 -4.39
CA THR A 63 20.49 0.85 -4.91
C THR A 63 19.62 -0.39 -4.67
N THR A 64 18.94 -0.47 -3.52
CA THR A 64 18.12 -1.62 -3.18
C THR A 64 16.88 -1.70 -4.08
N PHE A 65 16.21 -0.58 -4.34
CA PHE A 65 14.99 -0.54 -5.17
C PHE A 65 15.21 -1.02 -6.59
N ALA A 66 16.41 -0.86 -7.15
CA ALA A 66 16.76 -1.36 -8.48
C ALA A 66 16.64 -2.90 -8.61
N HIS A 67 16.71 -3.63 -7.50
CA HIS A 67 16.59 -5.09 -7.48
C HIS A 67 15.20 -5.61 -7.06
N LEU A 68 14.27 -4.72 -6.69
CA LEU A 68 12.96 -5.15 -6.18
C LEU A 68 11.92 -5.22 -7.31
N ASP A 69 11.20 -6.32 -7.37
CA ASP A 69 10.07 -6.49 -8.30
C ASP A 69 8.81 -5.74 -7.84
N ALA A 70 8.67 -5.50 -6.55
CA ALA A 70 7.58 -4.74 -5.97
C ALA A 70 8.05 -3.99 -4.72
N THR A 71 7.49 -2.79 -4.52
CA THR A 71 7.70 -1.97 -3.32
C THR A 71 6.37 -1.73 -2.64
N THR A 72 6.34 -1.97 -1.33
CA THR A 72 5.19 -1.67 -0.47
C THR A 72 5.63 -0.58 0.49
N GLU A 73 5.22 0.65 0.23
CA GLU A 73 5.56 1.78 1.08
C GLU A 73 4.59 1.87 2.25
N LEU A 74 5.15 2.08 3.45
CA LEU A 74 4.38 2.29 4.66
C LEU A 74 4.42 3.77 5.04
N SER A 75 3.26 4.43 5.01
CA SER A 75 3.15 5.87 5.27
C SER A 75 2.69 6.17 6.69
N ARG A 76 3.37 7.13 7.33
CA ARG A 76 2.97 7.66 8.64
C ARG A 76 1.61 8.37 8.59
N ASP A 77 1.32 9.05 7.49
CA ASP A 77 0.06 9.79 7.32
C ASP A 77 -1.12 8.82 7.33
N ILE A 78 -0.99 7.68 6.65
CA ILE A 78 -2.03 6.63 6.62
C ILE A 78 -2.19 5.99 8.01
N ALA A 79 -1.07 5.71 8.70
CA ALA A 79 -1.11 5.19 10.07
C ALA A 79 -1.83 6.16 11.04
N SER A 80 -1.67 7.47 10.84
CA SER A 80 -2.33 8.50 11.67
C SER A 80 -3.85 8.50 11.52
N LEU A 81 -4.36 8.05 10.38
CA LEU A 81 -5.80 7.86 10.12
C LEU A 81 -6.37 6.58 10.76
N GLY A 82 -5.52 5.78 11.41
CA GLY A 82 -5.86 4.50 12.02
C GLY A 82 -6.04 3.36 11.01
N ILE A 83 -5.60 3.54 9.77
CA ILE A 83 -5.71 2.54 8.70
C ILE A 83 -4.52 1.58 8.82
N TYR A 84 -4.81 0.29 9.04
CA TYR A 84 -3.81 -0.77 9.13
C TYR A 84 -4.16 -1.93 8.19
N PRO A 85 -3.20 -2.45 7.40
CA PRO A 85 -1.80 -2.02 7.30
C PRO A 85 -1.65 -0.63 6.65
N ALA A 86 -0.66 0.15 7.08
CA ALA A 86 -0.47 1.55 6.68
C ALA A 86 0.20 1.70 5.30
N VAL A 87 -0.27 0.92 4.32
CA VAL A 87 0.30 0.88 2.96
C VAL A 87 -0.18 2.08 2.17
N ASP A 88 0.73 2.81 1.51
CA ASP A 88 0.35 3.84 0.54
C ASP A 88 0.03 3.21 -0.83
N PRO A 89 -1.24 3.24 -1.27
CA PRO A 89 -1.66 2.58 -2.51
C PRO A 89 -1.19 3.32 -3.78
N LEU A 90 -0.82 4.60 -3.68
CA LEU A 90 -0.42 5.40 -4.84
C LEU A 90 1.08 5.29 -5.09
N THR A 91 1.90 5.29 -4.04
CA THR A 91 3.36 5.20 -4.16
C THR A 91 3.89 3.77 -4.22
N SER A 92 3.14 2.79 -3.67
CA SER A 92 3.47 1.37 -3.82
C SER A 92 3.34 0.91 -5.27
N VAL A 93 4.38 0.24 -5.78
CA VAL A 93 4.46 -0.24 -7.16
C VAL A 93 4.77 -1.73 -7.23
N SER A 94 4.37 -2.35 -8.33
CA SER A 94 4.68 -3.73 -8.63
C SER A 94 4.91 -3.89 -10.12
N ARG A 95 5.98 -4.58 -10.51
CA ARG A 95 6.32 -4.86 -11.91
C ARG A 95 5.34 -5.81 -12.59
N ILE A 96 4.66 -6.65 -11.81
CA ILE A 96 3.68 -7.61 -12.33
C ILE A 96 2.26 -7.05 -12.45
N LEU A 97 2.05 -5.77 -12.09
CA LEU A 97 0.79 -5.06 -12.32
C LEU A 97 0.65 -4.70 -13.81
N ASP A 98 0.54 -5.72 -14.66
CA ASP A 98 0.37 -5.64 -16.11
C ASP A 98 -0.65 -6.71 -16.53
N PRO A 99 -1.62 -6.39 -17.40
CA PRO A 99 -2.71 -7.31 -17.77
C PRO A 99 -2.21 -8.63 -18.36
N ARG A 100 -0.99 -8.67 -18.91
CA ARG A 100 -0.37 -9.90 -19.42
C ARG A 100 -0.07 -10.94 -18.34
N TYR A 101 0.10 -10.52 -17.09
CA TYR A 101 0.42 -11.42 -15.97
C TYR A 101 -0.78 -11.69 -15.05
N ILE A 102 -1.62 -10.68 -14.79
CA ILE A 102 -2.68 -10.76 -13.77
C ILE A 102 -4.10 -10.79 -14.34
N GLY A 103 -4.26 -10.68 -15.67
CA GLY A 103 -5.56 -10.58 -16.33
C GLY A 103 -6.10 -9.14 -16.40
N GLU A 104 -7.04 -8.91 -17.31
CA GLU A 104 -7.59 -7.57 -17.55
C GLU A 104 -8.46 -7.07 -16.39
N ASP A 105 -9.30 -7.92 -15.81
CA ASP A 105 -10.24 -7.51 -14.75
C ASP A 105 -9.50 -6.99 -13.50
N HIS A 106 -8.49 -7.73 -13.04
CA HIS A 106 -7.65 -7.30 -11.92
C HIS A 106 -6.91 -5.99 -12.25
N TYR A 107 -6.31 -5.90 -13.43
CA TYR A 107 -5.56 -4.71 -13.85
C TYR A 107 -6.47 -3.47 -13.92
N ASN A 108 -7.64 -3.59 -14.55
CA ASN A 108 -8.59 -2.50 -14.73
C ASN A 108 -9.16 -2.03 -13.39
N THR A 109 -9.51 -2.95 -12.49
CA THR A 109 -9.97 -2.62 -11.13
C THR A 109 -8.88 -1.88 -10.35
N ALA A 110 -7.64 -2.36 -10.39
CA ALA A 110 -6.52 -1.70 -9.71
C ALA A 110 -6.27 -0.28 -10.25
N LEU A 111 -6.29 -0.09 -11.58
CA LEU A 111 -6.16 1.24 -12.19
C LEU A 111 -7.31 2.17 -11.79
N ARG A 112 -8.55 1.67 -11.77
CA ARG A 112 -9.71 2.47 -11.39
C ARG A 112 -9.64 2.90 -9.93
N VAL A 113 -9.26 2.00 -9.03
CA VAL A 113 -9.02 2.31 -7.61
C VAL A 113 -7.93 3.38 -7.46
N LYS A 114 -6.79 3.21 -8.13
CA LYS A 114 -5.72 4.22 -8.13
C LYS A 114 -6.20 5.56 -8.69
N GLY A 115 -6.99 5.57 -9.76
CA GLY A 115 -7.56 6.79 -10.34
C GLY A 115 -8.48 7.54 -9.37
N ILE A 116 -9.37 6.84 -8.67
CA ILE A 116 -10.25 7.44 -7.66
C ILE A 116 -9.43 8.04 -6.51
N LEU A 117 -8.43 7.31 -6.02
CA LEU A 117 -7.58 7.76 -4.92
C LEU A 117 -6.71 8.96 -5.32
N GLN A 118 -6.17 8.96 -6.54
CA GLN A 118 -5.39 10.06 -7.09
C GLN A 118 -6.25 11.31 -7.23
N ARG A 119 -7.46 11.18 -7.79
CA ARG A 119 -8.40 12.30 -7.93
C ARG A 119 -8.80 12.87 -6.56
N ASN A 120 -9.06 12.01 -5.58
CA ASN A 120 -9.33 12.45 -4.21
C ASN A 120 -8.15 13.23 -3.62
N LYS A 121 -6.90 12.80 -3.84
CA LYS A 121 -5.70 13.53 -3.38
C LYS A 121 -5.63 14.94 -3.96
N GLU A 122 -5.90 15.11 -5.26
CA GLU A 122 -5.98 16.43 -5.91
C GLU A 122 -7.09 17.31 -5.32
N LEU A 123 -8.23 16.70 -4.97
CA LEU A 123 -9.36 17.40 -4.39
C LEU A 123 -9.12 17.79 -2.91
N GLN A 124 -8.23 17.10 -2.18
CA GLN A 124 -7.96 17.42 -0.76
C GLN A 124 -7.43 18.84 -0.56
N ASP A 125 -6.58 19.34 -1.46
CA ASP A 125 -6.06 20.71 -1.39
C ASP A 125 -7.19 21.74 -1.56
N ILE A 126 -8.13 21.46 -2.47
CA ILE A 126 -9.31 22.30 -2.70
C ILE A 126 -10.23 22.25 -1.46
N ILE A 127 -10.49 21.06 -0.92
CA ILE A 127 -11.32 20.84 0.26
C ILE A 127 -10.74 21.58 1.48
N ALA A 128 -9.42 21.59 1.64
CA ALA A 128 -8.76 22.26 2.76
C ALA A 128 -8.95 23.80 2.72
N ILE A 129 -9.15 24.38 1.54
CA ILE A 129 -9.29 25.84 1.35
C ILE A 129 -10.77 26.25 1.32
N LEU A 130 -11.59 25.54 0.53
CA LEU A 130 -12.98 25.93 0.21
C LEU A 130 -14.03 25.13 0.98
N GLY A 131 -13.68 23.94 1.49
CA GLY A 131 -14.63 22.99 2.06
C GLY A 131 -15.22 22.01 1.03
N VAL A 132 -15.87 20.96 1.52
CA VAL A 132 -16.44 19.88 0.67
C VAL A 132 -17.69 20.35 -0.08
N ASP A 133 -18.43 21.31 0.48
CA ASP A 133 -19.71 21.77 -0.08
C ASP A 133 -19.56 22.50 -1.43
N GLU A 134 -18.38 23.09 -1.66
CA GLU A 134 -18.01 23.84 -2.86
C GLU A 134 -17.60 22.95 -4.05
N LEU A 135 -17.48 21.64 -3.84
CA LEU A 135 -17.17 20.69 -4.90
C LEU A 135 -18.38 20.45 -5.81
N SER A 136 -18.10 20.06 -7.06
CA SER A 136 -19.15 19.55 -7.96
C SER A 136 -19.77 18.27 -7.37
N GLU A 137 -21.02 17.97 -7.71
CA GLU A 137 -21.68 16.74 -7.22
C GLU A 137 -20.92 15.47 -7.66
N GLU A 138 -20.29 15.48 -8.84
CA GLU A 138 -19.43 14.39 -9.30
C GLU A 138 -18.18 14.25 -8.43
N ASP A 139 -17.49 15.34 -8.11
CA ASP A 139 -16.31 15.32 -7.24
C ASP A 139 -16.67 14.90 -5.80
N LYS A 140 -17.85 15.28 -5.29
CA LYS A 140 -18.35 14.80 -3.99
C LYS A 140 -18.52 13.29 -3.97
N VAL A 141 -19.06 12.69 -5.04
CA VAL A 141 -19.17 11.23 -5.18
C VAL A 141 -17.79 10.59 -5.21
N VAL A 142 -16.83 11.15 -5.95
CA VAL A 142 -15.45 10.65 -6.01
C VAL A 142 -14.79 10.67 -4.62
N VAL A 143 -14.92 11.77 -3.87
CA VAL A 143 -14.38 11.89 -2.51
C VAL A 143 -15.01 10.87 -1.58
N SER A 144 -16.33 10.68 -1.65
CA SER A 144 -17.04 9.69 -0.85
C SER A 144 -16.56 8.26 -1.15
N ARG A 145 -16.47 7.89 -2.43
CA ARG A 145 -15.93 6.58 -2.84
C ARG A 145 -14.47 6.40 -2.44
N ALA A 146 -13.64 7.42 -2.61
CA ALA A 146 -12.24 7.37 -2.21
C ALA A 146 -12.08 7.13 -0.71
N ARG A 147 -12.89 7.78 0.14
CA ARG A 147 -12.90 7.53 1.58
C ARG A 147 -13.29 6.10 1.92
N ARG A 148 -14.32 5.55 1.26
CA ARG A 148 -14.71 4.13 1.42
C ARG A 148 -13.57 3.20 1.03
N ILE A 149 -12.94 3.42 -0.13
CA ILE A 149 -11.79 2.64 -0.61
C ILE A 149 -10.62 2.72 0.38
N GLN A 150 -10.26 3.92 0.86
CA GLN A 150 -9.19 4.10 1.83
C GLN A 150 -9.45 3.32 3.13
N ARG A 151 -10.70 3.32 3.61
CA ARG A 151 -11.09 2.53 4.78
C ARG A 151 -11.09 1.04 4.48
N PHE A 152 -11.56 0.63 3.31
CA PHE A 152 -11.62 -0.79 2.91
C PHE A 152 -10.24 -1.41 2.66
N LEU A 153 -9.22 -0.61 2.37
CA LEU A 153 -7.82 -1.05 2.36
C LEU A 153 -7.30 -1.43 3.75
N SER A 154 -8.01 -1.06 4.83
CA SER A 154 -7.69 -1.58 6.17
C SER A 154 -8.25 -2.99 6.35
N GLN A 155 -7.46 -3.85 6.98
CA GLN A 155 -7.82 -5.24 7.20
C GLN A 155 -7.56 -5.67 8.64
N ASN A 156 -8.49 -6.44 9.19
CA ASN A 156 -8.32 -7.18 10.43
C ASN A 156 -7.28 -8.29 10.26
N THR A 157 -6.10 -8.13 10.87
CA THR A 157 -5.03 -9.13 10.81
C THR A 157 -5.04 -10.07 12.01
N TYR A 158 -4.66 -11.33 11.82
CA TYR A 158 -4.63 -12.33 12.90
C TYR A 158 -3.74 -11.94 14.07
N VAL A 159 -2.61 -11.28 13.79
CA VAL A 159 -1.65 -10.81 14.79
C VAL A 159 -2.18 -9.61 15.60
N ALA A 160 -3.05 -8.80 15.01
CA ALA A 160 -3.63 -7.64 15.69
C ALA A 160 -4.81 -7.99 16.61
N LYS A 161 -5.29 -9.25 16.61
CA LYS A 161 -6.43 -9.69 17.44
C LYS A 161 -6.23 -9.38 18.93
N GLN A 162 -5.01 -9.53 19.45
CA GLN A 162 -4.73 -9.24 20.85
C GLN A 162 -4.92 -7.76 21.24
N PHE A 163 -4.72 -6.84 20.28
CA PHE A 163 -4.82 -5.41 20.51
C PHE A 163 -6.19 -4.84 20.13
N THR A 164 -6.80 -5.39 19.10
CA THR A 164 -8.05 -4.89 18.52
C THR A 164 -9.29 -5.61 19.04
N GLY A 165 -9.15 -6.85 19.52
CA GLY A 165 -10.27 -7.73 19.87
C GLY A 165 -11.05 -8.26 18.66
N ILE A 166 -10.67 -7.88 17.44
CA ILE A 166 -11.33 -8.29 16.19
C ILE A 166 -10.60 -9.54 15.67
N GLU A 167 -11.35 -10.58 15.28
CA GLU A 167 -10.75 -11.75 14.64
C GLU A 167 -10.15 -11.37 13.29
N GLY A 168 -8.96 -11.90 12.98
CA GLY A 168 -8.33 -11.69 11.68
C GLY A 168 -9.06 -12.43 10.56
N SER A 169 -8.95 -11.91 9.34
CA SER A 169 -9.52 -12.52 8.14
C SER A 169 -8.45 -12.83 7.10
N THR A 170 -8.72 -13.81 6.23
CA THR A 170 -8.00 -14.01 4.97
C THR A 170 -8.97 -13.75 3.85
N VAL A 171 -8.60 -12.91 2.90
CA VAL A 171 -9.46 -12.52 1.78
C VAL A 171 -8.87 -13.10 0.50
N PRO A 172 -9.62 -13.95 -0.22
CA PRO A 172 -9.22 -14.44 -1.54
C PRO A 172 -9.01 -13.32 -2.57
N LEU A 173 -8.18 -13.58 -3.58
CA LEU A 173 -7.84 -12.59 -4.61
C LEU A 173 -9.04 -12.22 -5.48
N ASP A 174 -9.81 -13.21 -5.89
CA ASP A 174 -11.04 -13.06 -6.67
C ASP A 174 -12.08 -12.22 -5.91
N GLU A 175 -12.30 -12.53 -4.64
CA GLU A 175 -13.17 -11.72 -3.77
C GLU A 175 -12.68 -10.28 -3.62
N THR A 176 -11.36 -10.08 -3.51
CA THR A 176 -10.76 -8.74 -3.43
C THR A 176 -11.03 -7.94 -4.70
N VAL A 177 -10.79 -8.53 -5.87
CA VAL A 177 -11.00 -7.85 -7.16
C VAL A 177 -12.48 -7.52 -7.35
N GLU A 178 -13.38 -8.45 -7.05
CA GLU A 178 -14.83 -8.23 -7.12
C GLU A 178 -15.27 -7.10 -6.17
N ALA A 179 -14.78 -7.12 -4.93
CA ALA A 179 -15.13 -6.13 -3.92
C ALA A 179 -14.73 -4.72 -4.33
N PHE A 180 -13.49 -4.52 -4.77
CA PHE A 180 -13.01 -3.22 -5.22
C PHE A 180 -13.71 -2.76 -6.50
N ALA A 181 -14.06 -3.69 -7.40
CA ALA A 181 -14.85 -3.36 -8.60
C ALA A 181 -16.21 -2.76 -8.21
N LYS A 182 -17.00 -3.46 -7.38
CA LYS A 182 -18.33 -3.01 -6.92
C LYS A 182 -18.28 -1.66 -6.20
N ILE A 183 -17.28 -1.46 -5.33
CA ILE A 183 -17.09 -0.19 -4.62
C ILE A 183 -16.75 0.93 -5.61
N SER A 184 -15.87 0.66 -6.58
CA SER A 184 -15.45 1.67 -7.57
C SER A 184 -16.56 2.06 -8.56
N GLU A 185 -17.47 1.12 -8.87
CA GLU A 185 -18.60 1.31 -9.78
C GLU A 185 -19.79 2.00 -9.10
N GLY A 186 -19.83 2.00 -7.76
CA GLY A 186 -20.81 2.74 -6.97
C GLY A 186 -21.95 1.89 -6.42
N GLU A 187 -21.88 0.57 -6.52
CA GLU A 187 -22.90 -0.33 -5.95
C GLU A 187 -23.04 -0.13 -4.43
N TYR A 188 -21.95 0.24 -3.78
CA TYR A 188 -21.85 0.47 -2.34
C TYR A 188 -21.99 1.94 -1.93
N ASP A 189 -22.47 2.82 -2.82
CA ASP A 189 -22.58 4.26 -2.52
C ASP A 189 -23.61 4.62 -1.44
N HIS A 190 -24.51 3.69 -1.14
CA HIS A 190 -25.50 3.81 -0.08
C HIS A 190 -24.96 3.44 1.31
N VAL A 191 -23.78 2.81 1.38
CA VAL A 191 -23.18 2.34 2.64
C VAL A 191 -22.31 3.44 3.27
N ALA A 192 -22.42 3.61 4.59
CA ALA A 192 -21.62 4.58 5.32
C ALA A 192 -20.13 4.19 5.36
N GLU A 193 -19.22 5.17 5.31
CA GLU A 193 -17.77 4.94 5.27
C GLU A 193 -17.22 4.16 6.48
N GLN A 194 -17.90 4.26 7.64
CA GLN A 194 -17.52 3.57 8.87
C GLN A 194 -17.66 2.05 8.75
N ALA A 195 -18.56 1.55 7.89
CA ALA A 195 -18.76 0.12 7.69
C ALA A 195 -17.57 -0.56 6.99
N PHE A 196 -16.74 0.22 6.27
CA PHE A 196 -15.57 -0.29 5.54
C PHE A 196 -14.31 -0.44 6.41
N PHE A 197 -14.34 0.04 7.65
CA PHE A 197 -13.15 0.06 8.50
C PHE A 197 -12.88 -1.30 9.15
N MET A 198 -11.65 -1.82 9.02
CA MET A 198 -11.18 -3.09 9.60
C MET A 198 -12.07 -4.27 9.23
N CYS A 199 -12.26 -4.49 7.93
CA CYS A 199 -13.07 -5.57 7.35
C CYS A 199 -12.17 -6.52 6.56
N GLY A 200 -12.60 -7.78 6.41
CA GLY A 200 -12.02 -8.71 5.46
C GLY A 200 -12.64 -8.52 4.07
N GLY A 201 -13.85 -9.04 3.89
CA GLY A 201 -14.59 -8.97 2.63
C GLY A 201 -15.81 -8.05 2.70
N LEU A 202 -16.61 -8.03 1.62
CA LEU A 202 -17.86 -7.28 1.56
C LEU A 202 -18.90 -7.79 2.57
N ASP A 203 -18.91 -9.09 2.88
CA ASP A 203 -19.80 -9.66 3.90
C ASP A 203 -19.62 -8.99 5.28
N ASP A 204 -18.39 -8.62 5.63
CA ASP A 204 -18.10 -7.88 6.87
C ASP A 204 -18.65 -6.46 6.81
N VAL A 205 -18.56 -5.81 5.65
CA VAL A 205 -19.09 -4.47 5.40
C VAL A 205 -20.61 -4.50 5.53
N ASP A 206 -21.28 -5.45 4.89
CA ASP A 206 -22.74 -5.57 4.91
C ASP A 206 -23.27 -5.84 6.32
N ARG A 207 -22.59 -6.71 7.07
CA ARG A 207 -22.91 -6.98 8.47
C ARG A 207 -22.76 -5.72 9.34
N LYS A 208 -21.63 -5.02 9.23
CA LYS A 208 -21.42 -3.77 9.99
C LYS A 208 -22.42 -2.70 9.59
N TRP A 209 -22.75 -2.60 8.32
CA TRP A 209 -23.76 -1.66 7.83
C TRP A 209 -25.13 -1.94 8.43
N ALA A 210 -25.56 -3.20 8.44
CA ALA A 210 -26.81 -3.61 9.07
C ALA A 210 -26.84 -3.28 10.57
N ASP A 211 -25.72 -3.40 11.27
CA ASP A 211 -25.65 -3.07 12.70
C ASP A 211 -25.66 -1.56 12.96
N ILE A 212 -25.01 -0.76 12.11
CA ILE A 212 -25.08 0.70 12.14
C ILE A 212 -26.53 1.15 11.92
N GLN A 213 -27.23 0.57 10.94
CA GLN A 213 -28.63 0.89 10.66
C GLN A 213 -29.57 0.56 11.81
N LYS A 214 -29.30 -0.50 12.60
CA LYS A 214 -30.09 -0.83 13.80
C LYS A 214 -29.85 0.12 14.96
N SER A 215 -28.70 0.80 14.98
CA SER A 215 -28.30 1.72 16.05
C SER A 215 -28.72 3.17 15.81
N LEU A 216 -29.24 3.47 14.60
CA LEU A 216 -29.82 4.75 14.20
C LEU A 216 -31.33 4.79 14.49
#